data_AF-A0A2T0UXH8-F1
#
_entry.id   AF-A0A2T0UXH8-F1
#
_cell.length_a   1.000
_cell.length_b   1.000
_cell.length_c   1.000
_cell.angle_alpha   90.00
_cell.angle_beta   90.00
_cell.angle_gamma   90.00
#
_symmetry.space_group_name_H-M   'P 1'
#
loop_
_entity.id
_entity.type
_entity.pdbx_description
1 polymer ?
#
loop_
_entity_poly.entity_id
_entity_poly.type
_entity_poly.pdbx_seq_one_letter_code
_entity_poly.pdbx_strand_id
1 'polypeptide(L)'
;MRTDGQQDGQQSFDAVEYPDDLIDDILRCETDTTRRMVLPHSAANGTDREVVDGNVAVVNTVLDRVDSPEHVSRDALRSYYADLYEATVTTSGIAAYLELAGGRRDVTDHVLQGLRLMGADEHVDLLRRALTSPPGANTADLDAEFATLQQSDPIVARNAEWLRTLGSVDVVGDDRVGTALDILLQGEEHSADAPPVAGVLRWRGVSAAGR
;
A
#
# COMPACT_ATOMS: atom_id res chain seq x y z
N MET A 1 45.08 -30.51 -9.63
CA MET A 1 44.86 -29.28 -10.42
C MET A 1 43.66 -29.56 -11.30
N ARG A 2 42.44 -29.05 -11.12
CA ARG A 2 41.88 -27.92 -10.39
C ARG A 2 40.56 -28.38 -9.74
N THR A 3 40.28 -27.91 -8.54
CA THR A 3 38.92 -27.84 -7.99
C THR A 3 38.48 -26.40 -8.17
N ASP A 4 37.68 -26.13 -9.19
CA ASP A 4 37.06 -24.81 -9.37
C ASP A 4 35.84 -24.75 -8.44
N GLY A 5 35.96 -23.91 -7.42
CA GLY A 5 34.85 -23.54 -6.55
C GLY A 5 33.91 -22.62 -7.32
N GLN A 6 32.63 -22.99 -7.35
CA GLN A 6 31.56 -22.09 -7.70
C GLN A 6 30.89 -21.69 -6.38
N GLN A 7 31.27 -20.54 -5.84
CA GLN A 7 30.54 -19.89 -4.75
C GLN A 7 29.50 -18.94 -5.34
N ASP A 8 28.26 -19.22 -4.96
CA ASP A 8 27.08 -18.37 -4.85
C ASP A 8 27.21 -16.90 -5.26
N GLY A 9 26.48 -16.53 -6.30
CA GLY A 9 26.03 -15.17 -6.55
C GLY A 9 24.77 -14.87 -5.74
N GLN A 10 24.88 -14.85 -4.41
CA GLN A 10 23.85 -14.26 -3.55
C GLN A 10 23.99 -12.74 -3.73
N GLN A 11 23.16 -12.14 -4.58
CA GLN A 11 23.06 -10.68 -4.64
C GLN A 11 22.51 -10.22 -3.28
N SER A 12 23.40 -9.65 -2.46
CA SER A 12 23.04 -8.88 -1.29
C SER A 12 22.22 -7.70 -1.79
N PHE A 13 20.90 -7.75 -1.62
CA PHE A 13 20.09 -6.54 -1.69
C PHE A 13 20.51 -5.70 -0.49
N ASP A 14 21.26 -4.63 -0.71
CA ASP A 14 21.56 -3.66 0.33
C ASP A 14 20.22 -3.23 0.95
N ALA A 15 20.11 -3.38 2.27
CA ALA A 15 18.91 -2.97 2.99
C ALA A 15 18.68 -1.48 2.72
N VAL A 16 17.48 -1.10 2.30
CA VAL A 16 17.12 0.31 2.12
C VAL A 16 17.08 0.94 3.51
N GLU A 17 18.06 1.79 3.79
CA GLU A 17 18.09 2.57 5.03
C GLU A 17 17.06 3.70 4.97
N TYR A 18 16.33 3.91 6.07
CA TYR A 18 15.39 5.03 6.25
C TYR A 18 15.91 5.95 7.36
N PRO A 19 16.83 6.88 7.03
CA PRO A 19 17.25 7.87 8.00
C PRO A 19 16.10 8.84 8.32
N ASP A 20 16.12 9.45 9.50
CA ASP A 20 15.01 10.28 10.00
C ASP A 20 14.64 11.43 9.04
N ASP A 21 15.63 12.06 8.41
CA ASP A 21 15.45 13.16 7.44
C ASP A 21 14.71 12.71 6.18
N LEU A 22 14.96 11.48 5.72
CA LEU A 22 14.23 10.88 4.61
C LEU A 22 12.76 10.66 4.97
N ILE A 23 12.49 10.16 6.17
CA ILE A 23 11.11 9.93 6.63
C ILE A 23 10.38 11.28 6.74
N ASP A 24 11.01 12.32 7.29
CA ASP A 24 10.43 13.66 7.35
C ASP A 24 10.06 14.19 5.96
N ASP A 25 10.91 13.98 4.95
CA ASP A 25 10.62 14.36 3.56
C ASP A 25 9.45 13.56 2.97
N ILE A 26 9.38 12.24 3.23
CA ILE A 26 8.27 11.38 2.79
C ILE A 26 6.94 11.87 3.37
N LEU A 27 6.93 12.30 4.64
CA LEU A 27 5.73 12.75 5.35
C LEU A 27 5.25 14.14 4.93
N ARG A 28 6.06 14.92 4.18
CA ARG A 28 5.62 16.16 3.52
C ARG A 28 4.80 15.83 2.28
N CYS A 29 3.66 15.20 2.50
CA CYS A 29 2.75 14.73 1.47
C CYS A 29 1.41 15.47 1.54
N GLU A 30 0.76 15.54 0.39
CA GLU A 30 -0.59 16.07 0.22
C GLU A 30 -1.42 15.06 -0.56
N THR A 31 -2.74 15.16 -0.41
CA THR A 31 -3.74 14.45 -1.22
C THR A 31 -3.47 14.68 -2.70
N ASP A 32 -3.48 13.60 -3.48
CA ASP A 32 -3.33 13.64 -4.93
C ASP A 32 -4.67 13.97 -5.61
N THR A 33 -4.77 15.18 -6.13
CA THR A 33 -5.94 15.62 -6.91
C THR A 33 -5.74 15.49 -8.43
N THR A 34 -4.60 14.93 -8.88
CA THR A 34 -4.25 14.86 -10.31
C THR A 34 -4.95 13.71 -11.04
N ARG A 35 -5.27 12.63 -10.31
CA ARG A 35 -5.98 11.46 -10.84
C ARG A 35 -7.21 11.13 -10.01
N ARG A 36 -8.29 10.77 -10.70
CA ARG A 36 -9.55 10.36 -10.08
C ARG A 36 -9.46 8.91 -9.59
N MET A 37 -10.18 8.64 -8.52
CA MET A 37 -10.37 7.31 -7.96
C MET A 37 -11.79 6.85 -8.27
N VAL A 38 -12.00 5.54 -8.41
CA VAL A 38 -13.36 4.98 -8.56
C VAL A 38 -13.65 4.11 -7.34
N LEU A 39 -14.82 4.29 -6.75
CA LEU A 39 -15.36 3.36 -5.76
C LEU A 39 -16.74 2.85 -6.18
N PRO A 40 -17.00 1.54 -6.07
CA PRO A 40 -18.36 1.00 -6.22
C PRO A 40 -19.30 1.63 -5.19
N HIS A 41 -20.54 1.90 -5.59
CA HIS A 41 -21.56 2.50 -4.73
C HIS A 41 -21.85 1.64 -3.50
N SER A 42 -21.91 0.32 -3.67
CA SER A 42 -22.07 -0.61 -2.54
C SER A 42 -20.93 -0.47 -1.52
N ALA A 43 -19.68 -0.46 -1.99
CA ALA A 43 -18.49 -0.32 -1.15
C ALA A 43 -18.47 1.03 -0.42
N ALA A 44 -18.68 2.14 -1.15
CA ALA A 44 -18.66 3.49 -0.59
C ALA A 44 -19.67 3.71 0.55
N ASN A 45 -20.81 3.02 0.50
CA ASN A 45 -21.89 3.07 1.50
C ASN A 45 -21.87 1.89 2.48
N GLY A 46 -20.88 1.01 2.36
CA GLY A 46 -20.71 -0.15 3.22
C GLY A 46 -19.95 0.15 4.50
N THR A 47 -19.56 -0.92 5.18
CA THR A 47 -18.63 -0.91 6.31
C THR A 47 -17.26 -0.37 5.90
N ASP A 48 -16.44 -0.02 6.89
CA ASP A 48 -15.08 0.47 6.63
C ASP A 48 -14.23 -0.55 5.88
N ARG A 49 -14.38 -1.84 6.19
CA ARG A 49 -13.72 -2.91 5.45
C ARG A 49 -14.18 -2.96 3.99
N GLU A 50 -15.48 -2.82 3.73
CA GLU A 50 -16.01 -2.85 2.35
C GLU A 50 -15.53 -1.66 1.52
N VAL A 51 -15.35 -0.48 2.10
CA VAL A 51 -14.73 0.68 1.42
C VAL A 51 -13.30 0.37 1.01
N VAL A 52 -12.49 -0.13 1.95
CA VAL A 52 -11.08 -0.45 1.70
C VAL A 52 -10.95 -1.60 0.70
N ASP A 53 -11.74 -2.67 0.85
CA ASP A 53 -11.80 -3.79 -0.11
C ASP A 53 -12.22 -3.30 -1.51
N GLY A 54 -13.15 -2.35 -1.58
CA GLY A 54 -13.56 -1.71 -2.83
C GLY A 54 -12.40 -1.00 -3.53
N ASN A 55 -11.63 -0.20 -2.78
CA ASN A 55 -10.41 0.45 -3.33
C ASN A 55 -9.39 -0.61 -3.78
N VAL A 56 -9.14 -1.64 -2.96
CA VAL A 56 -8.20 -2.71 -3.30
C VAL A 56 -8.59 -3.45 -4.58
N ALA A 57 -9.89 -3.76 -4.75
CA ALA A 57 -10.40 -4.40 -5.96
C ALA A 57 -10.24 -3.51 -7.20
N VAL A 58 -10.55 -2.21 -7.08
CA VAL A 58 -10.40 -1.25 -8.18
C VAL A 58 -8.93 -1.06 -8.56
N VAL A 59 -8.04 -0.84 -7.59
CA VAL A 59 -6.59 -0.69 -7.83
C VAL A 59 -6.03 -1.93 -8.53
N ASN A 60 -6.38 -3.14 -8.08
CA ASN A 60 -5.98 -4.37 -8.76
C ASN A 60 -6.49 -4.42 -10.21
N THR A 61 -7.75 -4.04 -10.44
CA THR A 61 -8.34 -4.01 -11.79
C THR A 61 -7.61 -3.02 -12.69
N VAL A 62 -7.24 -1.85 -12.19
CA VAL A 62 -6.46 -0.86 -12.96
C VAL A 62 -5.06 -1.38 -13.23
N LEU A 63 -4.35 -1.87 -12.21
CA LEU A 63 -3.02 -2.42 -12.35
C LEU A 63 -2.95 -3.65 -13.28
N ASP A 64 -4.05 -4.39 -13.45
CA ASP A 64 -4.13 -5.50 -14.43
C ASP A 64 -4.34 -4.99 -15.88
N ARG A 65 -4.63 -3.70 -16.07
CA ARG A 65 -4.87 -3.05 -17.35
C ARG A 65 -3.78 -2.06 -17.76
N VAL A 66 -2.90 -1.70 -16.83
CA VAL A 66 -1.83 -0.73 -17.05
C VAL A 66 -0.44 -1.38 -17.03
N ASP A 67 0.54 -0.74 -17.67
CA ASP A 67 1.95 -1.12 -17.80
C ASP A 67 2.87 -0.40 -16.80
N SER A 68 2.37 0.65 -16.15
CA SER A 68 3.06 1.45 -15.13
C SER A 68 2.10 1.82 -14.00
N PRO A 69 2.54 1.79 -12.72
CA PRO A 69 1.68 2.11 -11.59
C PRO A 69 1.34 3.61 -11.51
N GLU A 70 2.05 4.46 -12.26
CA GLU A 70 1.79 5.91 -12.30
C GLU A 70 0.41 6.28 -12.88
N HIS A 71 -0.22 5.34 -13.59
CA HIS A 71 -1.58 5.47 -14.08
C HIS A 71 -2.64 5.29 -12.99
N VAL A 72 -2.25 4.75 -11.83
CA VAL A 72 -3.12 4.65 -10.66
C VAL A 72 -3.01 5.95 -9.86
N SER A 73 -4.13 6.45 -9.34
CA SER A 73 -4.11 7.54 -8.37
C SER A 73 -3.17 7.21 -7.20
N ARG A 74 -2.32 8.16 -6.81
CA ARG A 74 -1.38 7.94 -5.72
C ARG A 74 -2.11 7.71 -4.39
N ASP A 75 -3.24 8.38 -4.18
CA ASP A 75 -4.06 8.18 -2.98
C ASP A 75 -4.71 6.80 -2.96
N ALA A 76 -5.07 6.25 -4.12
CA ALA A 76 -5.54 4.88 -4.22
C ALA A 76 -4.43 3.89 -3.82
N LEU A 77 -3.18 4.11 -4.25
CA LEU A 77 -2.03 3.29 -3.86
C LEU A 77 -1.67 3.46 -2.37
N ARG A 78 -1.76 4.67 -1.81
CA ARG A 78 -1.54 4.93 -0.38
C ARG A 78 -2.56 4.19 0.49
N SER A 79 -3.84 4.24 0.12
CA SER A 79 -4.89 3.44 0.77
C SER A 79 -4.64 1.93 0.61
N TYR A 80 -4.27 1.49 -0.59
CA TYR A 80 -4.00 0.09 -0.92
C TYR A 80 -2.85 -0.50 -0.10
N TYR A 81 -1.74 0.23 0.01
CA TYR A 81 -0.57 -0.23 0.76
C TYR A 81 -0.74 -0.08 2.27
N ALA A 82 -1.53 0.89 2.75
CA ALA A 82 -1.91 0.93 4.16
C ALA A 82 -2.70 -0.32 4.58
N ASP A 83 -3.58 -0.84 3.71
CA ASP A 83 -4.28 -2.12 3.95
C ASP A 83 -3.33 -3.31 3.97
N LEU A 84 -2.36 -3.35 3.05
CA LEU A 84 -1.31 -4.37 3.07
C LEU A 84 -0.50 -4.33 4.39
N TYR A 85 -0.10 -3.13 4.81
CA TYR A 85 0.65 -2.92 6.05
C TYR A 85 -0.13 -3.43 7.26
N GLU A 86 -1.38 -2.99 7.41
CA GLU A 86 -2.25 -3.42 8.51
C GLU A 86 -2.38 -4.95 8.52
N ALA A 87 -2.77 -5.55 7.39
CA ALA A 87 -2.99 -6.99 7.30
C ALA A 87 -1.72 -7.80 7.60
N THR A 88 -0.58 -7.34 7.10
CA THR A 88 0.71 -8.02 7.30
C THR A 88 1.13 -7.95 8.76
N VAL A 89 1.08 -6.78 9.39
CA VAL A 89 1.48 -6.62 10.79
C VAL A 89 0.52 -7.35 11.72
N THR A 90 -0.79 -7.28 11.48
CA THR A 90 -1.79 -8.02 12.25
C THR A 90 -1.56 -9.54 12.18
N THR A 91 -1.16 -10.06 11.03
CA THR A 91 -1.02 -11.52 10.82
C THR A 91 0.37 -12.06 11.17
N SER A 92 1.42 -11.28 10.93
CA SER A 92 2.81 -11.76 10.91
C SER A 92 3.80 -10.81 11.58
N GLY A 93 3.33 -9.68 12.10
CA GLY A 93 4.15 -8.70 12.81
C GLY A 93 4.97 -7.78 11.89
N ILE A 94 5.63 -6.84 12.53
CA ILE A 94 6.40 -5.76 11.91
C ILE A 94 7.63 -6.30 11.20
N ALA A 95 8.32 -7.29 11.77
CA ALA A 95 9.47 -7.91 11.12
C ALA A 95 9.09 -8.49 9.74
N ALA A 96 7.95 -9.17 9.65
CA ALA A 96 7.45 -9.71 8.37
C ALA A 96 7.09 -8.60 7.37
N TYR A 97 6.50 -7.49 7.84
CA TYR A 97 6.27 -6.32 6.99
C TYR A 97 7.60 -5.71 6.48
N LEU A 98 8.59 -5.53 7.35
CA LEU A 98 9.90 -4.99 6.97
C LEU A 98 10.64 -5.89 5.99
N GLU A 99 10.55 -7.21 6.14
CA GLU A 99 11.08 -8.17 5.16
C GLU A 99 10.33 -8.09 3.82
N LEU A 100 9.00 -8.00 3.87
CA LEU A 100 8.17 -7.87 2.66
C LEU A 100 8.46 -6.56 1.93
N ALA A 101 8.61 -5.45 2.65
CA ALA A 101 8.89 -4.14 2.08
C ALA A 101 10.39 -3.93 1.78
N GLY A 102 11.28 -4.73 2.37
CA GLY A 102 12.74 -4.61 2.30
C GLY A 102 13.23 -4.64 0.86
N GLY A 103 13.59 -3.47 0.32
CA GLY A 103 14.01 -3.28 -1.08
C GLY A 103 12.99 -2.55 -1.96
N ARG A 104 11.76 -2.35 -1.50
CA ARG A 104 10.67 -1.65 -2.20
C ARG A 104 10.30 -0.36 -1.50
N ARG A 105 11.10 0.68 -1.77
CA ARG A 105 10.89 2.00 -1.18
C ARG A 105 9.54 2.61 -1.55
N ASP A 106 9.09 2.37 -2.77
CA ASP A 106 7.76 2.78 -3.23
C ASP A 106 6.65 2.28 -2.29
N VAL A 107 6.69 1.02 -1.85
CA VAL A 107 5.68 0.48 -0.92
C VAL A 107 5.69 1.21 0.41
N THR A 108 6.85 1.29 1.08
CA THR A 108 6.96 1.94 2.40
C THR A 108 6.63 3.43 2.35
N ASP A 109 7.07 4.14 1.30
CA ASP A 109 6.76 5.55 1.11
C ASP A 109 5.24 5.75 1.01
N HIS A 110 4.52 4.89 0.27
CA HIS A 110 3.05 4.95 0.19
C HIS A 110 2.38 4.62 1.53
N VAL A 111 2.91 3.68 2.32
CA VAL A 111 2.37 3.38 3.66
C VAL A 111 2.52 4.59 4.59
N LEU A 112 3.73 5.15 4.71
CA LEU A 112 3.98 6.32 5.55
C LEU A 112 3.09 7.51 5.16
N GLN A 113 3.00 7.80 3.86
CA GLN A 113 2.14 8.87 3.35
C GLN A 113 0.66 8.58 3.58
N GLY A 114 0.22 7.35 3.37
CA GLY A 114 -1.17 6.93 3.60
C GLY A 114 -1.56 7.12 5.06
N LEU A 115 -0.79 6.55 6.00
CA LEU A 115 -1.04 6.69 7.43
C LEU A 115 -1.09 8.17 7.85
N ARG A 116 -0.16 8.98 7.34
CA ARG A 116 -0.11 10.42 7.62
C ARG A 116 -1.35 11.16 7.12
N LEU A 117 -1.77 10.94 5.87
CA LEU A 117 -2.93 11.61 5.27
C LEU A 117 -4.26 11.16 5.91
N MET A 118 -4.31 9.93 6.42
CA MET A 118 -5.44 9.41 7.19
C MET A 118 -5.50 9.95 8.63
N GLY A 119 -4.47 10.68 9.09
CA GLY A 119 -4.37 11.17 10.47
C GLY A 119 -4.01 10.09 11.50
N ALA A 120 -3.45 8.96 11.05
CA ALA A 120 -3.01 7.84 11.89
C ALA A 120 -1.58 8.08 12.44
N ASP A 121 -1.36 9.22 13.09
CA ASP A 121 -0.03 9.71 13.46
C ASP A 121 0.72 8.75 14.43
N GLU A 122 0.00 8.05 15.34
CA GLU A 122 0.62 7.05 16.23
C GLU A 122 1.15 5.83 15.46
N HIS A 123 0.46 5.42 14.38
CA HIS A 123 0.94 4.36 13.48
C HIS A 123 2.15 4.81 12.66
N VAL A 124 2.20 6.09 12.27
CA VAL A 124 3.39 6.69 11.62
C VAL A 124 4.59 6.62 12.55
N ASP A 125 4.45 7.03 13.81
CA ASP A 125 5.53 7.01 14.80
C ASP A 125 6.03 5.58 15.09
N LEU A 126 5.11 4.62 15.18
CA LEU A 126 5.44 3.21 15.35
C LEU A 126 6.23 2.66 14.15
N LEU A 127 5.77 2.92 12.93
CA LEU A 127 6.45 2.47 11.71
C LEU A 127 7.82 3.17 11.55
N ARG A 128 7.92 4.47 11.86
CA ARG A 128 9.21 5.19 11.90
C ARG A 128 10.20 4.48 12.81
N ARG A 129 9.81 4.19 14.06
CA ARG A 129 10.66 3.46 15.02
C ARG A 129 11.10 2.09 14.50
N ALA A 130 10.23 1.39 13.79
CA ALA A 130 10.56 0.11 13.16
C ALA A 130 11.60 0.28 12.04
N LEU A 131 11.42 1.27 11.15
CA LEU A 131 12.29 1.53 10.00
C LEU A 131 13.68 2.04 10.39
N THR A 132 13.78 2.80 11.49
CA THR A 132 15.05 3.33 12.01
C THR A 132 15.76 2.37 12.96
N SER A 133 15.14 1.22 13.27
CA SER A 133 15.75 0.20 14.13
C SER A 133 16.85 -0.54 13.38
N PRO A 134 17.92 -1.00 14.08
CA PRO A 134 18.95 -1.81 13.45
C PRO A 134 18.37 -3.06 12.77
N PRO A 135 18.91 -3.52 11.63
CA PRO A 135 18.49 -4.75 10.99
C PRO A 135 18.52 -5.94 11.97
N GLY A 136 17.43 -6.70 12.01
CA GLY A 136 17.27 -7.84 12.93
C GLY A 136 16.96 -7.47 14.38
N ALA A 137 16.64 -6.20 14.67
CA ALA A 137 16.10 -5.81 15.97
C ALA A 137 14.81 -6.59 16.29
N ASN A 138 14.63 -6.94 17.56
CA ASN A 138 13.39 -7.56 18.02
C ASN A 138 12.23 -6.56 17.94
N THR A 139 11.15 -6.93 17.25
CA THR A 139 9.96 -6.09 17.08
C THR A 139 8.82 -6.40 18.03
N ALA A 140 8.96 -7.37 18.94
CA ALA A 140 7.84 -7.86 19.76
C ALA A 140 7.12 -6.77 20.57
N ASP A 141 7.87 -5.79 21.09
CA ASP A 141 7.27 -4.66 21.81
C ASP A 141 6.46 -3.75 20.86
N LEU A 142 6.97 -3.53 19.65
CA LEU A 142 6.27 -2.78 18.60
C LEU A 142 5.03 -3.54 18.11
N ASP A 143 5.09 -4.87 18.02
CA ASP A 143 3.96 -5.72 17.64
C ASP A 143 2.82 -5.63 18.68
N ALA A 144 3.17 -5.65 19.96
CA ALA A 144 2.21 -5.47 21.06
C ALA A 144 1.62 -4.04 21.10
N GLU A 145 2.46 -3.03 20.82
CA GLU A 145 2.03 -1.64 20.68
C GLU A 145 1.05 -1.49 19.52
N PHE A 146 1.36 -2.05 18.35
CA PHE A 146 0.49 -2.04 17.18
C PHE A 146 -0.87 -2.69 17.47
N ALA A 147 -0.88 -3.85 18.14
CA ALA A 147 -2.13 -4.53 18.51
C ALA A 147 -2.98 -3.70 19.50
N THR A 148 -2.35 -2.86 20.32
CA THR A 148 -3.07 -1.90 21.18
C THR A 148 -3.62 -0.74 20.35
N LEU A 149 -2.81 -0.17 19.46
CA LEU A 149 -3.25 0.89 18.56
C LEU A 149 -4.40 0.46 17.66
N GLN A 150 -4.42 -0.77 17.14
CA GLN A 150 -5.55 -1.27 16.34
C GLN A 150 -6.88 -1.32 17.11
N GLN A 151 -6.86 -1.36 18.45
CA GLN A 151 -8.09 -1.34 19.26
C GLN A 151 -8.63 0.08 19.45
N SER A 152 -7.75 1.08 19.57
CA SER A 152 -8.13 2.49 19.80
C SER A 152 -8.22 3.33 18.53
N ASP A 153 -7.39 3.01 17.55
CA ASP A 153 -7.21 3.73 16.28
C ASP A 153 -7.04 2.75 15.10
N PRO A 154 -8.09 2.02 14.69
CA PRO A 154 -7.98 1.01 13.65
C PRO A 154 -7.62 1.63 12.30
N ILE A 155 -6.56 1.13 11.64
CA ILE A 155 -6.13 1.67 10.33
C ILE A 155 -7.23 1.53 9.29
N VAL A 156 -7.98 0.42 9.29
CA VAL A 156 -9.10 0.19 8.35
C VAL A 156 -10.16 1.30 8.49
N ALA A 157 -10.49 1.70 9.72
CA ALA A 157 -11.46 2.77 9.98
C ALA A 157 -10.94 4.12 9.48
N ARG A 158 -9.68 4.46 9.79
CA ARG A 158 -9.01 5.69 9.32
C ARG A 158 -8.90 5.77 7.80
N ASN A 159 -8.57 4.65 7.16
CA ASN A 159 -8.47 4.54 5.72
C ASN A 159 -9.83 4.75 5.05
N ALA A 160 -10.88 4.09 5.55
CA ALA A 160 -12.23 4.25 5.03
C ALA A 160 -12.79 5.66 5.25
N GLU A 161 -12.55 6.26 6.43
CA GLU A 161 -12.90 7.66 6.71
C GLU A 161 -12.23 8.58 5.70
N TRP A 162 -10.91 8.47 5.55
CA TRP A 162 -10.13 9.28 4.61
C TRP A 162 -10.64 9.15 3.17
N LEU A 163 -10.80 7.92 2.66
CA LEU A 163 -11.33 7.65 1.32
C LEU A 163 -12.69 8.33 1.07
N ARG A 164 -13.59 8.34 2.06
CA ARG A 164 -14.90 8.99 1.93
C ARG A 164 -14.79 10.53 1.90
N THR A 165 -13.71 11.12 2.40
CA THR A 165 -13.49 12.58 2.37
C THR A 165 -12.82 13.08 1.09
N LEU A 166 -12.22 12.19 0.29
CA LEU A 166 -11.46 12.56 -0.89
C LEU A 166 -12.36 13.11 -2.00
N GLY A 167 -12.16 14.38 -2.38
CA GLY A 167 -12.87 15.01 -3.51
C GLY A 167 -12.48 14.45 -4.90
N SER A 168 -11.44 13.61 -4.96
CA SER A 168 -10.99 12.89 -6.15
C SER A 168 -11.70 11.55 -6.37
N VAL A 169 -12.55 11.10 -5.42
CA VAL A 169 -13.28 9.82 -5.52
C VAL A 169 -14.61 10.00 -6.25
N ASP A 170 -14.75 9.26 -7.36
CA ASP A 170 -15.99 9.05 -8.09
C ASP A 170 -16.70 7.79 -7.58
N VAL A 171 -17.82 7.99 -6.89
CA VAL A 171 -18.70 6.88 -6.49
C VAL A 171 -19.63 6.54 -7.66
N VAL A 172 -19.52 5.33 -8.18
CA VAL A 172 -20.27 4.87 -9.35
C VAL A 172 -21.10 3.63 -9.02
N GLY A 173 -22.20 3.42 -9.75
CA GLY A 173 -22.95 2.16 -9.64
C GLY A 173 -22.03 0.96 -9.92
N ASP A 174 -22.22 -0.13 -9.18
CA ASP A 174 -21.39 -1.34 -9.26
C ASP A 174 -21.27 -1.90 -10.68
N ASP A 175 -22.34 -1.84 -11.46
CA ASP A 175 -22.39 -2.23 -12.89
C ASP A 175 -21.60 -1.29 -13.82
N ARG A 176 -21.22 -0.11 -13.32
CA ARG A 176 -20.55 0.95 -14.08
C ARG A 176 -19.07 1.10 -13.78
N VAL A 177 -18.52 0.38 -12.80
CA VAL A 177 -17.10 0.45 -12.45
C VAL A 177 -16.22 0.19 -13.66
N GLY A 178 -16.49 -0.85 -14.45
CA GLY A 178 -15.73 -1.16 -15.66
C GLY A 178 -15.71 -0.01 -16.67
N THR A 179 -16.90 0.55 -16.98
CA THR A 179 -17.02 1.71 -17.90
C THR A 179 -16.34 2.95 -17.35
N ALA A 180 -16.42 3.22 -16.05
CA ALA A 180 -15.74 4.34 -15.43
C ALA A 180 -14.21 4.20 -15.55
N LEU A 181 -13.68 3.00 -15.32
CA LEU A 181 -12.26 2.71 -15.52
C LEU A 181 -11.86 2.82 -16.99
N ASP A 182 -12.69 2.35 -17.92
CA ASP A 182 -12.43 2.54 -19.35
C ASP A 182 -12.25 4.03 -19.66
N ILE A 183 -13.18 4.88 -19.23
CA ILE A 183 -13.14 6.34 -19.42
C ILE A 183 -11.88 6.96 -18.82
N LEU A 184 -11.53 6.59 -17.58
CA LEU A 184 -10.34 7.12 -16.90
C LEU A 184 -9.04 6.76 -17.62
N LEU A 185 -9.01 5.62 -18.29
CA LEU A 185 -7.82 5.11 -18.96
C LEU A 185 -7.74 5.45 -20.46
N GLN A 186 -8.79 6.02 -21.09
CA GLN A 186 -8.79 6.29 -22.55
C GLN A 186 -7.73 7.30 -23.04
N GLY A 187 -6.99 7.95 -22.14
CA GLY A 187 -5.90 8.88 -22.47
C GLY A 187 -4.49 8.32 -22.26
N GLU A 188 -4.36 7.12 -21.67
CA GLU A 188 -3.08 6.49 -21.39
C GLU A 188 -2.79 5.51 -22.53
N GLU A 189 -1.65 5.65 -23.23
CA GLU A 189 -1.25 4.71 -24.28
C GLU A 189 -0.90 3.35 -23.68
N HIS A 190 -1.92 2.52 -23.40
CA HIS A 190 -1.70 1.15 -22.94
C HIS A 190 -1.61 0.18 -24.11
N SER A 191 -0.46 -0.48 -24.21
CA SER A 191 -0.37 -1.69 -25.02
C SER A 191 -1.16 -2.81 -24.34
N ALA A 192 -2.18 -3.33 -25.02
CA ALA A 192 -2.93 -4.51 -24.58
C ALA A 192 -2.05 -5.78 -24.45
N ASP A 193 -0.86 -5.77 -25.08
CA ASP A 193 0.16 -6.82 -25.00
C ASP A 193 1.30 -6.47 -24.04
N ALA A 194 1.19 -5.39 -23.25
CA ALA A 194 2.20 -5.05 -22.25
C ALA A 194 2.29 -6.17 -21.20
N PRO A 195 3.50 -6.59 -20.80
CA PRO A 195 3.65 -7.50 -19.68
C PRO A 195 3.06 -6.86 -18.41
N PRO A 196 2.63 -7.67 -17.42
CA PRO A 196 2.19 -7.14 -16.13
C PRO A 196 3.26 -6.20 -15.57
N VAL A 197 2.83 -5.09 -14.96
CA VAL A 197 3.73 -4.10 -14.35
C VAL A 197 4.78 -4.82 -13.49
N ALA A 198 6.02 -4.88 -13.99
CA ALA A 198 7.12 -5.50 -13.28
C ALA A 198 7.50 -4.62 -12.09
N GLY A 199 7.76 -5.23 -10.93
CA GLY A 199 8.24 -4.51 -9.74
C GLY A 199 7.15 -4.01 -8.78
N VAL A 200 5.86 -4.02 -9.15
CA VAL A 200 4.78 -3.65 -8.22
C VAL A 200 4.47 -4.81 -7.28
N LEU A 201 4.52 -4.55 -5.97
CA LEU A 201 4.01 -5.49 -4.97
C LEU A 201 2.48 -5.56 -5.06
N ARG A 202 1.96 -6.72 -5.48
CA ARG A 202 0.53 -6.97 -5.57
C ARG A 202 -0.04 -7.44 -4.24
N TRP A 203 -0.95 -6.65 -3.71
CA TRP A 203 -1.81 -6.95 -2.58
C TRP A 203 -3.23 -7.28 -3.06
N ARG A 204 -3.77 -8.44 -2.66
CA ARG A 204 -5.10 -8.91 -3.12
C ARG A 204 -6.20 -8.67 -2.07
N GLY A 205 -5.89 -8.03 -0.95
CA GLY A 205 -6.84 -7.79 0.14
C GLY A 205 -6.94 -8.96 1.12
N VAL A 206 -7.37 -8.67 2.35
CA VAL A 206 -7.55 -9.66 3.42
C VAL A 206 -8.57 -10.74 3.01
N SER A 207 -9.64 -10.33 2.35
CA SER A 207 -10.71 -11.20 1.85
C SER A 207 -10.24 -12.22 0.79
N ALA A 208 -9.07 -12.01 0.17
CA ALA A 208 -8.47 -12.96 -0.77
C ALA A 208 -7.37 -13.84 -0.14
N ALA A 209 -6.77 -13.42 0.98
CA ALA A 209 -5.69 -14.15 1.67
C ALA A 209 -6.18 -15.39 2.46
N GLY A 210 -7.50 -15.56 2.59
CA GLY A 210 -8.15 -16.69 3.27
C GLY A 210 -8.77 -17.76 2.36
N ARG A 211 -8.37 -17.84 1.08
CA ARG A 211 -8.81 -18.89 0.14
C ARG A 211 -7.66 -19.76 -0.33
#